data_AF-A2D8K8-F1
#
_entry.id   AF-A2D8K8-F1
#
_cell.length_a   1.000
_cell.length_b   1.000
_cell.length_c   1.000
_cell.angle_alpha   90.00
_cell.angle_beta   90.00
_cell.angle_gamma   90.00
#
_symmetry.space_group_name_H-M   'P 1'
#
loop_
_entity.id
_entity.type
_entity.pdbx_description
1 polymer ?
#
loop_
_entity_poly.entity_id
_entity_poly.type
_entity_poly.pdbx_seq_one_letter_code
_entity_poly.pdbx_strand_id
1 'polypeptide(L)' 'MSEVRKQKCPVCGYEMTLPFENRCPICIKYDDNVQLPVNVEALLSVKPLEKKPEKKGK' A
#
# COMPACT_ATOMS: atom_id res chain seq x y z
N MET A 1 -0.10 -9.39 -23.45
CA MET A 1 -0.17 -10.67 -22.72
C MET A 1 0.64 -10.49 -21.45
N SER A 2 0.03 -10.66 -20.27
CA SER A 2 0.78 -10.61 -19.01
C SER A 2 1.62 -11.88 -18.90
N GLU A 3 2.94 -11.74 -18.85
CA GLU A 3 3.85 -12.89 -18.76
C GLU A 3 3.72 -13.55 -17.39
N VAL A 4 3.50 -14.87 -17.37
CA VAL A 4 3.45 -15.66 -16.13
C VAL A 4 4.88 -15.97 -15.71
N ARG A 5 5.28 -15.51 -14.52
CA ARG A 5 6.64 -15.72 -13.99
C ARG A 5 6.58 -16.37 -12.61
N LYS A 6 7.43 -17.36 -12.39
CA LYS A 6 7.65 -17.97 -11.07
C LYS A 6 8.81 -17.28 -10.38
N GLN A 7 8.63 -16.91 -9.13
CA GLN A 7 9.68 -16.32 -8.31
C GLN A 7 9.63 -16.87 -6.89
N LYS A 8 10.79 -16.95 -6.23
CA LYS A 8 10.85 -17.43 -4.83
C LYS A 8 10.80 -16.26 -3.88
N CYS A 9 10.01 -16.39 -2.81
CA CYS A 9 10.01 -15.44 -1.72
C CYS A 9 11.43 -15.35 -1.14
N PRO A 10 12.03 -14.16 -1.04
CA PRO A 10 13.39 -14.00 -0.53
C PRO A 10 13.53 -14.33 0.97
N VAL A 11 12.41 -14.50 1.68
CA VAL A 11 12.39 -14.76 3.14
C VAL A 11 12.27 -16.26 3.45
N CYS A 12 11.28 -16.95 2.87
CA CYS A 12 11.03 -18.38 3.15
C CYS A 12 11.33 -19.32 1.99
N GLY A 13 11.66 -18.80 0.80
CA GLY A 13 11.91 -19.62 -0.39
C GLY A 13 10.66 -20.18 -1.09
N TYR A 14 9.45 -19.85 -0.62
CA TYR A 14 8.19 -20.26 -1.27
C TYR A 14 8.10 -19.77 -2.72
N GLU A 15 7.73 -20.65 -3.64
CA GLU A 15 7.57 -20.31 -5.07
C GLU A 15 6.20 -19.66 -5.31
N MET A 16 6.22 -18.37 -5.65
CA MET A 16 5.05 -17.56 -6.00
C MET A 16 4.91 -17.49 -7.53
N THR A 17 3.67 -17.52 -8.02
CA THR A 17 3.36 -17.39 -9.45
C THR A 17 2.76 -16.02 -9.76
N LEU A 18 3.53 -15.11 -10.34
CA LEU A 18 3.05 -13.82 -10.83
C LEU A 18 2.27 -13.98 -12.14
N PRO A 19 1.22 -13.17 -12.39
CA PRO A 19 0.67 -12.11 -11.53
C PRO A 19 -0.41 -12.60 -10.53
N PHE A 20 -0.62 -13.92 -10.42
CA PHE A 20 -1.67 -14.50 -9.59
C PHE A 20 -1.38 -14.36 -8.09
N GLU A 21 -0.11 -14.48 -7.69
CA GLU A 21 0.35 -14.41 -6.32
C GLU A 21 1.32 -13.23 -6.14
N ASN A 22 0.79 -12.08 -5.72
CA ASN A 22 1.56 -10.86 -5.43
C ASN A 22 2.03 -10.77 -3.98
N ARG A 23 1.72 -11.78 -3.16
CA ARG A 23 2.02 -11.84 -1.74
C ARG A 23 2.36 -13.28 -1.35
N CYS A 24 3.44 -13.45 -0.60
CA CYS A 24 3.81 -14.74 -0.06
C CYS A 24 2.79 -15.16 1.02
N PRO A 25 2.14 -16.34 0.91
CA PRO A 25 1.17 -16.79 1.90
C PRO A 25 1.81 -17.17 3.25
N ILE A 26 3.10 -17.51 3.25
CA ILE A 26 3.83 -17.92 4.46
C ILE A 26 4.29 -16.70 5.26
N CYS A 27 4.97 -15.76 4.59
CA CYS A 27 5.62 -14.62 5.25
C CYS A 27 4.78 -13.35 5.21
N ILE A 28 3.64 -13.34 4.50
CA ILE A 28 2.78 -12.17 4.32
C ILE A 28 3.49 -10.99 3.61
N LYS A 29 4.73 -11.17 3.17
CA LYS A 29 5.52 -10.21 2.38
C LYS A 29 4.91 -10.04 0.99
N TYR A 30 4.72 -8.78 0.60
CA TYR A 30 4.38 -8.40 -0.77
C TYR A 30 5.64 -8.40 -1.64
N ASP A 31 5.47 -8.65 -2.93
CA ASP A 31 6.54 -8.40 -3.89
C ASP A 31 6.83 -6.90 -3.99
N ASP A 32 8.11 -6.51 -3.96
CA ASP A 32 8.54 -5.11 -3.98
C ASP A 32 8.14 -4.37 -5.27
N ASN A 33 7.76 -5.08 -6.34
CA ASN A 33 7.28 -4.47 -7.59
C ASN A 33 5.77 -4.20 -7.59
N VAL A 34 5.04 -4.58 -6.53
CA VAL A 34 3.62 -4.27 -6.41
C VAL A 34 3.50 -2.80 -6.00
N GLN A 35 3.32 -1.93 -6.98
CA GLN A 35 2.85 -0.57 -6.73
C GLN A 35 1.40 -0.64 -6.27
N LEU A 36 1.20 -0.66 -4.95
CA LEU A 36 -0.11 -0.43 -4.38
C LEU A 36 -0.52 1.01 -4.75
N PRO A 37 -1.74 1.24 -5.28
CA PRO A 37 -2.25 2.58 -5.51
C PRO A 37 -2.61 3.21 -4.16
N VAL A 38 -1.59 3.55 -3.37
CA VAL A 38 -1.75 4.27 -2.12
C VAL A 38 -1.83 5.74 -2.48
N ASN A 39 -3.06 6.26 -2.54
CA ASN A 39 -3.26 7.70 -2.61
C ASN A 39 -2.93 8.30 -1.24
N VAL A 40 -1.69 8.78 -1.10
CA VAL A 40 -1.16 9.36 0.15
C VAL A 40 -1.98 10.59 0.57
N GLU A 41 -2.53 11.36 -0.39
CA GLU A 41 -3.41 12.50 -0.07
C GLU A 41 -4.72 12.07 0.59
N ALA A 42 -5.28 10.92 0.21
CA ALA A 42 -6.47 10.36 0.85
C ALA A 42 -6.20 9.87 2.28
N LEU A 43 -4.98 9.36 2.55
CA LEU A 43 -4.57 8.92 3.88
C LEU A 43 -4.20 10.09 4.80
N LEU A 44 -3.61 11.15 4.24
CA LEU A 44 -3.30 12.40 4.92
C LEU A 44 -4.53 13.32 4.99
N SER A 45 -5.74 12.78 5.16
CA SER A 45 -6.95 13.54 5.49
C SER A 45 -6.88 14.12 6.92
N VAL A 46 -5.76 14.77 7.25
CA VAL A 46 -5.68 15.82 8.24
C VAL A 46 -6.49 16.98 7.69
N LYS A 47 -7.79 16.98 8.00
CA LYS A 47 -8.64 18.15 7.93
C LYS A 47 -7.83 19.33 8.52
N PRO A 48 -7.48 20.38 7.77
CA PRO A 48 -6.95 21.58 8.41
C PRO A 48 -8.02 22.01 9.42
N LEU A 49 -7.62 22.11 10.69
CA LEU A 49 -8.44 22.68 11.74
C LEU A 49 -8.89 24.06 11.25
N GLU A 50 -10.13 24.16 10.77
CA GLU A 50 -10.76 25.44 10.52
C GLU A 50 -10.70 26.21 11.83
N LYS A 51 -9.81 27.23 11.89
CA LYS A 51 -9.77 28.16 13.01
C LYS A 51 -11.16 28.78 13.11
N LYS A 52 -11.92 28.39 14.13
CA LYS A 52 -13.15 29.08 14.52
C LYS A 52 -12.84 30.59 14.61
N PRO A 53 -13.64 31.48 14.01
CA PRO A 53 -13.46 32.90 14.21
C PRO A 53 -13.73 33.21 15.68
N GLU A 54 -12.68 33.68 16.37
CA GLU A 54 -12.73 34.22 17.71
C GLU A 54 -13.68 35.42 17.68
N LYS A 55 -14.87 35.29 18.28
CA LYS A 55 -15.78 36.42 18.46
C LYS A 55 -15.11 37.40 19.41
N LYS A 56 -14.55 38.49 18.88
CA LYS A 56 -14.23 39.69 19.65
C LYS A 56 -15.54 40.21 20.27
N GLY A 57 -15.68 40.02 21.58
CA GLY A 57 -16.72 40.64 22.37
C GLY A 57 -16.63 42.16 22.26
N LYS A 58 -17.78 42.80 22.11
CA LYS A 58 -17.99 44.23 22.18
C LYS A 58 -18.60 44.56 23.54
#